data_AF-A0A6M8IWT8-F1
#
_entry.id   AF-A0A6M8IWT8-F1
#
_cell.length_a   1.000
_cell.length_b   1.000
_cell.length_c   1.000
_cell.angle_alpha   90.00
_cell.angle_beta   90.00
_cell.angle_gamma   90.00
#
_symmetry.space_group_name_H-M   'P 1'
#
loop_
_entity.id
_entity.type
_entity.pdbx_description
1 polymer ?
#
loop_
_entity_poly.entity_id
_entity_poly.type
_entity_poly.pdbx_seq_one_letter_code
_entity_poly.pdbx_strand_id
1 'polypeptide(L)'
;MQDGVSALVRSLEPHGPEAVRDGLLEAYPSLVQAHGEMVAASAAEFYDARRAEARVRSAMGAYFQDGDPDRLASALGASAQRYAMECADRTIRESARRDPARPRWALVAHAGACAWCLMLASRGFAYLNDRSADRARHSGCTCTPVVEFGPRSARLRGYDPEGMRARADRCRDALGSPGDVARDWARLTDAERAAFAASGRGRIDGIPDEVLRGLGDRADGFGGYYFQRVVDEMATRDRMWLFDGSLPAIDYSGKPRDTFGVMKAKSKSFNPFDYRRENFLNTQDNEWRDLFAHDALQKAGFKVEAFGQYDLDIKINGTWFEVKSSDSSKSRTEGKRYIERALRKAKKQFAKRGLSETNVVFNSLYRSYSDEEMIAELIRQKRQHGINEILFINKEGDVRRI
;
A
#
# COMPACT_ATOMS: atom_id res chain seq x y z
N MET A 1 -0.19 8.42 47.91
CA MET A 1 -1.56 8.23 48.44
C MET A 1 -1.56 8.24 49.97
N GLN A 2 -0.86 7.33 50.65
CA GLN A 2 -0.79 7.31 52.12
C GLN A 2 -0.29 8.62 52.74
N ASP A 3 0.75 9.23 52.16
CA ASP A 3 1.28 10.52 52.63
C ASP A 3 0.31 11.69 52.38
N GLY A 4 -0.41 11.68 51.25
CA GLY A 4 -1.41 12.71 50.91
C GLY A 4 -2.64 12.66 51.82
N VAL A 5 -3.12 11.46 52.14
CA VAL A 5 -4.21 11.26 53.12
C VAL A 5 -3.75 11.69 54.51
N SER A 6 -2.52 11.32 54.90
CA SER A 6 -1.95 11.71 56.19
C SER A 6 -1.76 13.23 56.32
N ALA A 7 -1.36 13.91 55.24
CA ALA A 7 -1.25 15.37 55.20
C ALA A 7 -2.61 16.07 55.31
N LEU A 8 -3.63 15.57 54.60
CA LEU A 8 -5.00 16.10 54.67
C LEU A 8 -5.62 15.93 56.07
N VAL A 9 -5.42 14.76 56.68
CA VAL A 9 -5.88 14.50 58.06
C VAL A 9 -5.19 15.44 59.05
N ARG A 10 -3.85 15.60 58.96
CA ARG A 10 -3.08 16.50 59.82
C ARG A 10 -3.46 17.98 59.66
N SER A 11 -3.88 18.40 58.46
CA SER A 11 -4.32 19.79 58.25
C SER A 11 -5.70 20.08 58.83
N LEU A 12 -6.55 19.05 58.98
CA LEU A 12 -7.91 19.19 59.49
C LEU A 12 -8.00 18.91 61.00
N GLU A 13 -7.07 18.12 61.55
CA GLU A 13 -7.00 17.71 62.96
C GLU A 13 -7.12 18.87 63.97
N PRO A 14 -6.50 20.06 63.77
CA PRO A 14 -6.64 21.19 64.70
C PRO A 14 -8.04 21.77 64.81
N HIS A 15 -8.94 21.46 63.86
CA HIS A 15 -10.30 22.00 63.77
C HIS A 15 -11.36 21.08 64.39
N GLY A 16 -10.96 19.96 64.99
CA GLY A 16 -11.84 19.04 65.68
C GLY A 16 -12.38 17.89 64.80
N PRO A 17 -12.95 16.85 65.41
CA PRO A 17 -13.30 15.60 64.73
C PRO A 17 -14.40 15.78 63.67
N GLU A 18 -15.35 16.69 63.86
CA GLU A 18 -16.38 17.01 62.87
C GLU A 18 -15.79 17.68 61.63
N ALA A 19 -14.80 18.57 61.79
CA ALA A 19 -14.11 19.22 60.68
C ALA A 19 -13.23 18.24 59.89
N VAL A 20 -12.60 17.28 60.56
CA VAL A 20 -11.89 16.16 59.90
C VAL A 20 -12.86 15.31 59.09
N ARG A 21 -14.00 14.93 59.66
CA ARG A 21 -15.04 14.15 58.95
C ARG A 21 -15.53 14.89 57.71
N ASP A 22 -15.95 16.14 57.86
CA ASP A 22 -16.57 16.91 56.78
C ASP A 22 -15.55 17.25 55.68
N GLY A 23 -14.33 17.64 56.07
CA GLY A 23 -13.23 17.88 55.13
C GLY A 23 -12.76 16.61 54.40
N LEU A 24 -12.79 15.44 55.04
CA LEU A 24 -12.52 14.17 54.35
C LEU A 24 -13.64 13.80 53.37
N LEU A 25 -14.91 13.96 53.75
CA LEU A 25 -16.04 13.70 52.85
C LEU A 25 -15.98 14.58 51.58
N GLU A 26 -15.46 15.80 51.71
CA GLU A 26 -15.29 16.73 50.59
C GLU A 26 -14.01 16.47 49.77
N ALA A 27 -12.85 16.34 50.41
CA ALA A 27 -11.55 16.34 49.73
C ALA A 27 -11.01 14.93 49.39
N TYR A 28 -11.42 13.89 50.11
CA TYR A 28 -10.94 12.52 49.88
C TYR A 28 -11.33 11.97 48.50
N PRO A 29 -12.57 12.15 47.97
CA PRO A 29 -12.90 11.68 46.62
C PRO A 29 -12.00 12.29 45.54
N SER A 30 -11.72 13.59 45.62
CA SER A 30 -10.83 14.30 44.69
C SER A 30 -9.38 13.81 44.78
N LEU A 31 -8.89 13.53 45.99
CA LEU A 31 -7.56 12.96 46.21
C LEU A 31 -7.43 11.55 45.64
N VAL A 32 -8.45 10.70 45.83
CA VAL A 32 -8.52 9.35 45.26
C VAL A 32 -8.59 9.41 43.75
N GLN A 33 -9.40 10.30 43.18
CA GLN A 33 -9.51 10.49 41.74
C GLN A 33 -8.18 10.90 41.12
N ALA A 34 -7.50 11.92 41.67
CA ALA A 34 -6.22 12.39 41.14
C ALA A 34 -5.12 11.30 41.19
N HIS A 35 -5.04 10.54 42.28
CA HIS A 35 -4.12 9.40 42.37
C HIS A 35 -4.52 8.25 41.44
N GLY A 36 -5.82 7.98 41.29
CA GLY A 36 -6.34 6.95 40.39
C GLY A 36 -6.03 7.25 38.93
N GLU A 37 -6.20 8.50 38.50
CA GLU A 37 -5.83 8.97 37.15
C GLU A 37 -4.33 8.82 36.89
N MET A 38 -3.49 9.18 37.86
CA MET A 38 -2.03 9.02 37.77
C MET A 38 -1.61 7.55 37.63
N VAL A 39 -2.18 6.65 38.45
CA VAL A 39 -1.92 5.21 38.37
C VAL A 39 -2.41 4.63 37.05
N ALA A 40 -3.58 5.07 36.56
CA ALA A 40 -4.11 4.64 35.26
C ALA A 40 -3.20 5.06 34.10
N ALA A 41 -2.67 6.29 34.12
CA ALA A 41 -1.72 6.77 33.13
C ALA A 41 -0.42 5.94 33.15
N SER A 42 0.19 5.73 34.32
CA SER A 42 1.39 4.91 34.45
C SER A 42 1.17 3.45 34.04
N ALA A 43 0.02 2.87 34.37
CA ALA A 43 -0.33 1.52 33.93
C ALA A 43 -0.47 1.46 32.40
N ALA A 44 -1.12 2.45 31.79
CA ALA A 44 -1.24 2.53 30.34
C ALA A 44 0.14 2.58 29.65
N GLU A 45 1.06 3.41 30.14
CA GLU A 45 2.45 3.49 29.67
C GLU A 45 3.21 2.17 29.84
N PHE A 46 3.05 1.49 30.98
CA PHE A 46 3.66 0.19 31.22
C PHE A 46 3.18 -0.88 30.23
N TYR A 47 1.87 -1.00 30.02
CA TYR A 47 1.32 -1.98 29.07
C TYR A 47 1.65 -1.63 27.62
N ASP A 48 1.78 -0.35 27.30
CA ASP A 48 2.29 0.14 26.02
C ASP A 48 3.72 -0.34 25.74
N ALA A 49 4.62 -0.17 26.71
CA ALA A 49 5.98 -0.68 26.62
C ALA A 49 6.02 -2.21 26.44
N ARG A 50 5.21 -2.95 27.22
CA ARG A 50 5.11 -4.42 27.10
C ARG A 50 4.58 -4.86 25.73
N ARG A 51 3.61 -4.15 25.16
CA ARG A 51 3.10 -4.41 23.80
C ARG A 51 4.16 -4.15 22.73
N ALA A 52 4.96 -3.09 22.87
CA ALA A 52 6.08 -2.82 21.98
C ALA A 52 7.12 -3.95 22.04
N GLU A 53 7.50 -4.41 23.23
CA GLU A 53 8.43 -5.53 23.39
C GLU A 53 7.90 -6.84 22.80
N ALA A 54 6.61 -7.14 22.98
CA ALA A 54 6.01 -8.35 22.41
C ALA A 54 6.10 -8.35 20.87
N ARG A 55 5.95 -7.18 20.24
CA ARG A 55 6.14 -7.02 18.79
C ARG A 55 7.59 -7.27 18.37
N VAL A 56 8.57 -6.79 19.16
CA VAL A 56 9.99 -7.06 18.93
C VAL A 56 10.29 -8.55 19.06
N ARG A 57 9.81 -9.20 20.13
CA ARG A 57 9.95 -10.65 20.34
C ARG A 57 9.38 -11.46 19.17
N SER A 58 8.18 -11.09 18.70
CA SER A 58 7.57 -11.74 17.55
C SER A 58 8.40 -11.60 16.27
N ALA A 59 8.95 -10.41 15.99
CA ALA A 59 9.80 -10.20 14.81
C ALA A 59 11.14 -10.95 14.92
N MET A 60 11.74 -10.98 16.11
CA MET A 60 12.97 -11.74 16.38
C MET A 60 12.77 -13.25 16.20
N GLY A 61 11.59 -13.78 16.54
CA GLY A 61 11.25 -15.18 16.30
C GLY A 61 11.36 -15.58 14.82
N ALA A 62 10.91 -14.72 13.90
CA ALA A 62 11.07 -14.95 12.46
C ALA A 62 12.54 -14.83 12.03
N TYR A 63 13.27 -13.83 12.55
CA TYR A 63 14.69 -13.65 12.25
C TYR A 63 15.55 -14.84 12.69
N PHE A 64 15.23 -15.48 13.81
CA PHE A 64 15.96 -16.69 14.23
C PHE A 64 15.74 -17.89 13.29
N GLN A 65 14.72 -17.87 12.43
CA GLN A 65 14.48 -18.93 11.45
C GLN A 65 15.26 -18.72 10.15
N ASP A 66 15.35 -17.49 9.66
CA ASP A 66 15.91 -17.20 8.33
C ASP A 66 17.19 -16.35 8.32
N GLY A 67 17.51 -15.68 9.43
CA GLY A 67 18.68 -14.82 9.56
C GLY A 67 18.65 -13.56 8.69
N ASP A 68 17.49 -13.15 8.15
CA ASP A 68 17.38 -12.04 7.19
C ASP A 68 17.20 -10.67 7.90
N PRO A 69 18.23 -9.81 7.94
CA PRO A 69 18.16 -8.52 8.62
C PRO A 69 17.24 -7.52 7.90
N ASP A 70 17.10 -7.61 6.57
CA ASP A 70 16.22 -6.71 5.80
C ASP A 70 14.75 -7.04 6.07
N ARG A 71 14.43 -8.33 6.22
CA ARG A 71 13.09 -8.78 6.62
C ARG A 71 12.76 -8.37 8.05
N LEU A 72 13.71 -8.51 8.98
CA LEU A 72 13.55 -8.05 10.37
C LEU A 72 13.29 -6.55 10.44
N ALA A 73 14.12 -5.75 9.78
CA ALA A 73 13.97 -4.29 9.73
C ALA A 73 12.62 -3.88 9.14
N SER A 74 12.19 -4.54 8.07
CA SER A 74 10.88 -4.29 7.44
C SER A 74 9.71 -4.64 8.38
N ALA A 75 9.78 -5.77 9.08
CA ALA A 75 8.76 -6.19 10.02
C ALA A 75 8.64 -5.24 11.23
N LEU A 76 9.77 -4.84 11.82
CA LEU A 76 9.83 -3.89 12.92
C LEU A 76 9.35 -2.50 12.49
N GLY A 77 9.80 -2.00 11.33
CA GLY A 77 9.34 -0.73 10.77
C GLY A 77 7.82 -0.69 10.56
N ALA A 78 7.26 -1.74 9.94
CA ALA A 78 5.82 -1.87 9.77
C ALA A 78 5.06 -1.96 11.12
N SER A 79 5.66 -2.59 12.13
CA SER A 79 5.08 -2.70 13.47
C SER A 79 5.08 -1.37 14.22
N ALA A 80 6.19 -0.62 14.15
CA ALA A 80 6.34 0.70 14.75
C ALA A 80 5.37 1.71 14.13
N GLN A 81 5.27 1.72 12.80
CA GLN A 81 4.31 2.58 12.09
C GLN A 81 2.87 2.30 12.51
N ARG A 82 2.48 1.02 12.62
CA ARG A 82 1.15 0.64 13.11
C ARG A 82 0.92 1.09 14.54
N TYR A 83 1.91 0.90 15.41
CA TYR A 83 1.82 1.32 16.81
C TYR A 83 1.58 2.83 16.93
N ALA A 84 2.31 3.64 16.16
CA ALA A 84 2.12 5.09 16.14
C ALA A 84 0.67 5.49 15.77
N MET A 85 0.09 4.85 14.74
CA MET A 85 -1.31 5.09 14.36
C MET A 85 -2.30 4.62 15.44
N GLU A 86 -2.06 3.45 16.05
CA GLU A 86 -2.91 2.93 17.14
C GLU A 86 -2.93 3.85 18.37
N CYS A 87 -1.80 4.51 18.68
CA CYS A 87 -1.74 5.47 19.77
C CYS A 87 -2.61 6.71 19.48
N ALA A 88 -2.59 7.22 18.25
CA ALA A 88 -3.42 8.35 17.84
C ALA A 88 -4.93 8.03 17.92
N ASP A 89 -5.32 6.80 17.58
CA ASP A 89 -6.73 6.39 17.51
C ASP A 89 -7.29 5.84 18.83
N ARG A 90 -6.48 5.73 19.89
CA ARG A 90 -6.81 4.92 21.08
C ARG A 90 -8.13 5.34 21.73
N THR A 91 -8.32 6.64 21.94
CA THR A 91 -9.54 7.18 22.54
C THR A 91 -10.77 6.85 21.70
N ILE A 92 -10.68 7.00 20.37
CA ILE A 92 -11.78 6.69 19.45
C ILE A 92 -12.14 5.20 19.51
N ARG A 93 -11.12 4.32 19.49
CA ARG A 93 -11.31 2.86 19.56
C ARG A 93 -11.92 2.43 20.88
N GLU A 94 -11.49 3.03 21.98
CA GLU A 94 -12.03 2.73 23.30
C GLU A 94 -13.48 3.21 23.46
N SER A 95 -13.80 4.42 23.01
CA SER A 95 -15.17 4.94 23.00
C SER A 95 -16.09 4.04 22.19
N ALA A 96 -15.69 3.68 20.96
CA ALA A 96 -16.45 2.78 20.11
C ALA A 96 -16.66 1.38 20.69
N ARG A 97 -15.73 0.87 21.50
CA ARG A 97 -15.88 -0.43 22.19
C ARG A 97 -16.86 -0.37 23.36
N ARG A 98 -16.95 0.78 24.03
CA ARG A 98 -17.86 1.01 25.17
C ARG A 98 -19.25 1.45 24.71
N ASP A 99 -19.39 1.89 23.46
CA ASP A 99 -20.64 2.39 22.91
C ASP A 99 -21.72 1.29 22.80
N PRO A 100 -22.87 1.44 23.50
CA PRO A 100 -23.97 0.47 23.46
C PRO A 100 -24.60 0.29 22.07
N ALA A 101 -24.52 1.30 21.19
CA ALA A 101 -25.04 1.24 19.84
C ALA A 101 -24.21 0.32 18.91
N ARG A 102 -23.05 -0.18 19.39
CA ARG A 102 -22.17 -1.11 18.68
C ARG A 102 -21.83 -0.58 17.28
N PRO A 103 -21.13 0.57 17.20
CA PRO A 103 -20.84 1.24 15.94
C PRO A 103 -20.03 0.34 15.00
N ARG A 104 -20.25 0.52 13.70
CA ARG A 104 -19.59 -0.28 12.66
C ARG A 104 -18.31 0.38 12.20
N TRP A 105 -17.43 -0.44 11.67
CA TRP A 105 -16.10 -0.04 11.24
C TRP A 105 -15.93 -0.22 9.74
N ALA A 106 -15.16 0.65 9.13
CA ALA A 106 -14.69 0.59 7.75
C ALA A 106 -13.16 0.59 7.71
N LEU A 107 -12.58 0.02 6.66
CA LEU A 107 -11.19 0.32 6.30
C LEU A 107 -11.21 1.47 5.31
N VAL A 108 -10.66 2.63 5.67
CA VAL A 108 -10.57 3.78 4.77
C VAL A 108 -9.18 3.78 4.12
N ALA A 109 -9.17 3.60 2.81
CA ALA A 109 -7.96 3.65 2.00
C ALA A 109 -7.54 5.10 1.74
N HIS A 110 -6.23 5.34 1.64
CA HIS A 110 -5.71 6.62 1.15
C HIS A 110 -5.55 6.60 -0.38
N ALA A 111 -5.39 7.77 -1.00
CA ALA A 111 -5.04 7.88 -2.41
C ALA A 111 -3.74 7.10 -2.71
N GLY A 112 -3.77 6.22 -3.72
CA GLY A 112 -2.65 5.34 -4.08
C GLY A 112 -2.49 4.07 -3.24
N ALA A 113 -3.47 3.73 -2.38
CA ALA A 113 -3.52 2.45 -1.69
C ALA A 113 -3.45 1.26 -2.67
N CYS A 114 -2.98 0.10 -2.18
CA CYS A 114 -2.90 -1.09 -3.02
C CYS A 114 -4.30 -1.69 -3.30
N ALA A 115 -4.39 -2.52 -4.35
CA ALA A 115 -5.62 -3.20 -4.75
C ALA A 115 -6.28 -3.99 -3.60
N TRP A 116 -5.47 -4.64 -2.76
CA TRP A 116 -5.95 -5.35 -1.57
C TRP A 116 -6.72 -4.43 -0.61
N CYS A 117 -6.10 -3.31 -0.20
CA CYS A 117 -6.74 -2.37 0.72
C CYS A 117 -7.94 -1.66 0.08
N LEU A 118 -7.90 -1.37 -1.22
CA LEU A 118 -9.03 -0.80 -1.95
C LEU A 118 -10.22 -1.78 -2.01
N MET A 119 -9.96 -3.07 -2.22
CA MET A 119 -10.98 -4.12 -2.14
C MET A 119 -11.57 -4.28 -0.73
N LEU A 120 -10.76 -4.11 0.31
CA LEU A 120 -11.26 -4.13 1.68
C LEU A 120 -12.05 -2.86 2.03
N ALA A 121 -11.64 -1.72 1.48
CA ALA A 121 -12.30 -0.44 1.65
C ALA A 121 -13.64 -0.37 0.92
N SER A 122 -13.82 -1.08 -0.19
CA SER A 122 -15.11 -1.14 -0.90
C SER A 122 -16.24 -1.79 -0.09
N ARG A 123 -15.93 -2.47 1.02
CA ARG A 123 -16.93 -3.03 1.93
C ARG A 123 -17.68 -1.97 2.75
N GLY A 124 -17.18 -0.74 2.83
CA GLY A 124 -17.78 0.29 3.68
C GLY A 124 -17.70 -0.06 5.17
N PHE A 125 -18.67 0.42 5.94
CA PHE A 125 -18.79 0.16 7.39
C PHE A 125 -19.31 -1.26 7.70
N ALA A 126 -18.66 -2.27 7.14
CA ALA A 126 -19.04 -3.68 7.26
C ALA A 126 -18.32 -4.43 8.38
N TYR A 127 -17.32 -3.86 9.04
CA TYR A 127 -16.57 -4.52 10.10
C TYR A 127 -17.26 -4.35 11.45
N LEU A 128 -17.19 -5.40 12.28
CA LEU A 128 -17.86 -5.45 13.59
C LEU A 128 -17.09 -4.70 14.68
N ASN A 129 -15.77 -4.59 14.53
CA ASN A 129 -14.88 -3.95 15.49
C ASN A 129 -13.58 -3.54 14.81
N ASP A 130 -12.83 -2.67 15.49
CA ASP A 130 -11.52 -2.17 15.06
C ASP A 130 -10.56 -3.30 14.69
N ARG A 131 -10.51 -4.38 15.49
CA ARG A 131 -9.59 -5.51 15.26
C ARG A 131 -9.88 -6.22 13.93
N SER A 132 -11.15 -6.39 13.57
CA SER A 132 -11.53 -7.05 12.32
C SER A 132 -11.18 -6.21 11.09
N ALA A 133 -11.32 -4.88 11.17
CA ALA A 133 -10.87 -3.96 10.13
C ALA A 133 -9.33 -3.90 10.05
N ASP A 134 -8.65 -3.86 11.20
CA ASP A 134 -7.19 -3.78 11.29
C ASP A 134 -6.49 -5.06 10.81
N ARG A 135 -7.03 -6.25 11.13
CA ARG A 135 -6.47 -7.53 10.65
C ARG A 135 -6.63 -7.74 9.15
N ALA A 136 -7.59 -7.07 8.52
CA ALA A 136 -7.84 -7.24 7.10
C ALA A 136 -6.72 -6.62 6.25
N ARG A 137 -6.15 -5.48 6.65
CA ARG A 137 -5.13 -4.77 5.86
C ARG A 137 -3.76 -5.47 5.88
N HIS A 138 -2.97 -5.28 4.83
CA HIS A 138 -1.60 -5.83 4.80
C HIS A 138 -0.65 -5.07 5.75
N SER A 139 0.49 -5.68 6.07
CA SER A 139 1.51 -5.07 6.92
C SER A 139 2.10 -3.80 6.29
N GLY A 140 2.36 -2.79 7.12
CA GLY A 140 3.04 -1.55 6.70
C GLY A 140 2.22 -0.56 5.87
N CYS A 141 0.91 -0.77 5.70
CA CYS A 141 0.05 0.25 5.08
C CYS A 141 -0.36 1.34 6.07
N THR A 142 -0.73 2.50 5.54
CA THR A 142 -1.33 3.63 6.27
C THR A 142 -2.84 3.74 6.07
N CYS A 143 -3.48 2.73 5.48
CA CYS A 143 -4.94 2.65 5.43
C CYS A 143 -5.50 2.51 6.85
N THR A 144 -6.56 3.25 7.16
CA THR A 144 -6.98 3.50 8.55
C THR A 144 -8.33 2.87 8.83
N PRO A 145 -8.47 2.05 9.88
CA PRO A 145 -9.76 1.65 10.41
C PRO A 145 -10.50 2.87 10.97
N VAL A 146 -11.69 3.15 10.45
CA VAL A 146 -12.53 4.27 10.90
C VAL A 146 -13.87 3.72 11.39
N VAL A 147 -14.37 4.28 12.48
CA VAL A 147 -15.66 3.95 13.07
C VAL A 147 -16.70 5.00 12.67
N GLU A 148 -17.94 4.55 12.45
CA GLU A 148 -19.10 5.43 12.28
C GLU A 148 -20.02 5.30 13.48
N PHE A 149 -20.21 6.42 14.21
CA PHE A 149 -21.08 6.51 15.39
C PHE A 149 -22.50 6.96 15.04
N GLY A 150 -22.69 7.62 13.89
CA GLY A 150 -23.98 8.09 13.42
C GLY A 150 -24.89 6.98 12.88
N PRO A 151 -26.12 7.32 12.45
CA PRO A 151 -26.96 6.38 11.71
C PRO A 151 -26.19 5.87 10.49
N ARG A 152 -26.47 4.64 10.05
CA ARG A 152 -25.76 3.92 8.96
C ARG A 152 -25.51 4.73 7.66
N SER A 153 -26.18 5.86 7.46
CA SER A 153 -26.07 6.76 6.31
C SER A 153 -25.15 7.97 6.51
N ALA A 154 -24.53 8.16 7.69
CA ALA A 154 -23.50 9.17 7.88
C ALA A 154 -22.29 8.81 7.00
N ARG A 155 -22.19 9.44 5.83
CA ARG A 155 -21.11 9.21 4.88
C ARG A 155 -19.91 10.02 5.33
N LEU A 156 -18.79 9.35 5.61
CA LEU A 156 -17.50 10.00 5.74
C LEU A 156 -17.21 10.77 4.44
N ARG A 157 -17.06 12.09 4.52
CA ARG A 157 -16.85 12.95 3.35
C ARG A 157 -15.66 12.46 2.53
N GLY A 158 -15.87 12.25 1.23
CA GLY A 158 -14.83 11.80 0.30
C GLY A 158 -14.54 10.29 0.33
N TYR A 159 -15.19 9.52 1.21
CA TYR A 159 -15.11 8.07 1.20
C TYR A 159 -16.30 7.49 0.43
N ASP A 160 -16.01 6.92 -0.74
CA ASP A 160 -17.00 6.32 -1.65
C ASP A 160 -16.80 4.79 -1.78
N PRO A 161 -17.25 4.00 -0.79
CA PRO A 161 -17.13 2.55 -0.85
C PRO A 161 -17.98 1.93 -1.98
N GLU A 162 -19.10 2.56 -2.34
CA GLU A 162 -20.01 2.10 -3.40
C GLU A 162 -19.33 2.19 -4.77
N GLY A 163 -18.71 3.33 -5.10
CA GLY A 163 -17.94 3.45 -6.33
C GLY A 163 -16.71 2.55 -6.34
N MET A 164 -16.01 2.40 -5.20
CA MET A 164 -14.90 1.43 -5.07
C MET A 164 -15.37 0.01 -5.37
N ARG A 165 -16.56 -0.37 -4.89
CA ARG A 165 -17.16 -1.67 -5.16
C ARG A 165 -17.51 -1.81 -6.64
N ALA A 166 -18.13 -0.82 -7.26
CA ALA A 166 -18.45 -0.87 -8.69
C ALA A 166 -17.19 -1.06 -9.56
N ARG A 167 -16.07 -0.46 -9.19
CA ARG A 167 -14.78 -0.63 -9.88
C ARG A 167 -14.15 -2.00 -9.64
N ALA A 168 -14.24 -2.52 -8.42
CA ALA A 168 -13.83 -3.89 -8.10
C ALA A 168 -14.69 -4.92 -8.84
N ASP A 169 -15.99 -4.68 -8.98
CA ASP A 169 -16.92 -5.51 -9.74
C ASP A 169 -16.55 -5.51 -11.24
N ARG A 170 -16.20 -4.35 -11.83
CA ARG A 170 -15.65 -4.30 -13.20
C ARG A 170 -14.36 -5.11 -13.38
N CYS A 171 -13.53 -5.22 -12.34
CA CYS A 171 -12.34 -6.07 -12.37
C CYS A 171 -12.73 -7.55 -12.25
N ARG A 172 -13.74 -7.87 -11.44
CA ARG A 172 -14.30 -9.22 -11.35
C ARG A 172 -14.86 -9.69 -12.69
N ASP A 173 -15.63 -8.85 -13.37
CA ASP A 173 -16.24 -9.17 -14.67
C ASP A 173 -15.19 -9.46 -15.75
N ALA A 174 -14.02 -8.80 -15.68
CA ALA A 174 -12.91 -9.03 -16.59
C ALA A 174 -12.25 -10.41 -16.44
N LEU A 175 -12.47 -11.11 -15.32
CA LEU A 175 -12.00 -12.49 -15.13
C LEU A 175 -12.86 -13.53 -15.87
N GLY A 176 -14.02 -13.13 -16.41
CA GLY A 176 -15.01 -14.05 -16.96
C GLY A 176 -15.96 -14.59 -15.89
N SER A 177 -16.64 -15.70 -16.19
CA SER A 177 -17.61 -16.29 -15.27
C SER A 177 -16.93 -16.96 -14.07
N PRO A 178 -17.60 -17.06 -12.91
CA PRO A 178 -17.11 -17.86 -11.79
C PRO A 178 -16.78 -19.32 -12.16
N GLY A 179 -17.48 -19.87 -13.16
CA GLY A 179 -17.19 -21.20 -13.71
C GLY A 179 -15.85 -21.27 -14.45
N ASP A 180 -15.43 -20.21 -15.14
CA ASP A 180 -14.12 -20.14 -15.81
C ASP A 180 -13.00 -20.15 -14.77
N VAL A 181 -13.13 -19.33 -13.72
CA VAL A 181 -12.17 -19.30 -12.61
C VAL A 181 -12.15 -20.61 -11.83
N ALA A 182 -13.30 -21.30 -11.70
CA ALA A 182 -13.37 -22.63 -11.10
C ALA A 182 -12.60 -23.69 -11.91
N ARG A 183 -12.56 -23.57 -13.25
CA ARG A 183 -11.73 -24.45 -14.09
C ARG A 183 -10.24 -24.18 -13.87
N ASP A 184 -9.83 -22.93 -13.70
CA ASP A 184 -8.45 -22.59 -13.36
C ASP A 184 -8.06 -23.15 -11.98
N TRP A 185 -8.94 -23.00 -10.99
CA TRP A 185 -8.78 -23.58 -9.65
C TRP A 185 -8.61 -25.11 -9.67
N ALA A 186 -9.35 -25.80 -10.54
CA ALA A 186 -9.25 -27.25 -10.69
C ALA A 186 -7.89 -27.72 -11.23
N ARG A 187 -7.16 -26.85 -11.96
CA ARG A 187 -5.81 -27.16 -12.49
C ARG A 187 -4.69 -27.00 -11.46
N LEU A 188 -4.97 -26.35 -10.33
CA LEU A 188 -3.99 -26.24 -9.24
C LEU A 188 -3.69 -27.61 -8.63
N THR A 189 -2.53 -27.73 -8.00
CA THR A 189 -2.18 -28.85 -7.14
C THR A 189 -2.94 -28.77 -5.80
N ASP A 190 -3.00 -29.88 -5.07
CA ASP A 190 -3.61 -29.88 -3.73
C ASP A 190 -2.86 -28.96 -2.75
N ALA A 191 -1.54 -28.88 -2.87
CA ALA A 191 -0.71 -27.98 -2.06
C ALA A 191 -1.06 -26.50 -2.33
N GLU A 192 -1.20 -26.12 -3.59
CA GLU A 192 -1.62 -24.76 -3.96
C GLU A 192 -3.03 -24.46 -3.47
N ARG A 193 -3.98 -25.39 -3.61
CA ARG A 193 -5.34 -25.21 -3.10
C ARG A 193 -5.38 -25.06 -1.58
N ALA A 194 -4.60 -25.87 -0.86
CA ALA A 194 -4.52 -25.83 0.60
C ALA A 194 -4.06 -24.46 1.12
N ALA A 195 -3.21 -23.74 0.38
CA ALA A 195 -2.75 -22.40 0.73
C ALA A 195 -3.90 -21.38 0.82
N PHE A 196 -5.01 -21.57 0.09
CA PHE A 196 -6.16 -20.67 0.14
C PHE A 196 -7.17 -21.03 1.23
N ALA A 197 -7.32 -22.31 1.56
CA ALA A 197 -8.21 -22.80 2.62
C ALA A 197 -7.81 -22.27 4.02
N ALA A 198 -6.51 -22.11 4.28
CA ALA A 198 -5.99 -21.60 5.55
C ALA A 198 -6.28 -20.11 5.81
N SER A 199 -6.80 -19.38 4.81
CA SER A 199 -6.84 -17.92 4.88
C SER A 199 -8.06 -17.33 5.60
N GLY A 200 -9.06 -18.15 5.95
CA GLY A 200 -10.27 -17.70 6.66
C GLY A 200 -11.09 -16.65 5.89
N ARG A 201 -10.84 -16.52 4.58
CA ARG A 201 -11.54 -15.60 3.68
C ARG A 201 -12.87 -16.23 3.30
N GLY A 202 -13.87 -16.08 4.17
CA GLY A 202 -15.23 -16.59 3.97
C GLY A 202 -15.91 -16.07 2.69
N ARG A 203 -17.09 -16.64 2.43
CA ARG A 203 -17.98 -16.45 1.26
C ARG A 203 -17.83 -15.08 0.58
N ILE A 204 -17.53 -15.12 -0.72
CA ILE A 204 -17.41 -13.92 -1.55
C ILE A 204 -18.74 -13.67 -2.24
N ASP A 205 -19.20 -12.43 -2.13
CA ASP A 205 -20.36 -11.95 -2.89
C ASP A 205 -20.11 -12.12 -4.40
N GLY A 206 -21.07 -12.72 -5.11
CA GLY A 206 -21.04 -12.85 -6.57
C GLY A 206 -20.62 -14.22 -7.10
N ILE A 207 -20.43 -15.24 -6.25
CA ILE A 207 -20.30 -16.63 -6.69
C ILE A 207 -21.68 -17.31 -6.63
N PRO A 208 -22.24 -17.81 -7.74
CA PRO A 208 -23.53 -18.51 -7.75
C PRO A 208 -23.56 -19.73 -6.83
N ASP A 209 -24.69 -19.95 -6.14
CA ASP A 209 -24.86 -21.09 -5.22
C ASP A 209 -24.66 -22.45 -5.90
N GLU A 210 -24.95 -22.56 -7.20
CA GLU A 210 -24.70 -23.77 -7.99
C GLU A 210 -23.21 -24.12 -8.07
N VAL A 211 -22.34 -23.12 -8.24
CA VAL A 211 -20.88 -23.30 -8.29
C VAL A 211 -20.39 -23.73 -6.91
N LEU A 212 -20.87 -23.08 -5.86
CA LEU A 212 -20.52 -23.43 -4.47
C LEU A 212 -20.95 -24.86 -4.11
N ARG A 213 -22.18 -25.26 -4.48
CA ARG A 213 -22.68 -26.63 -4.28
C ARG A 213 -21.80 -27.66 -4.99
N GLY A 214 -21.36 -27.39 -6.22
CA GLY A 214 -20.47 -28.29 -6.96
C GLY A 214 -19.08 -28.44 -6.34
N LEU A 215 -18.64 -27.47 -5.52
CA LEU A 215 -17.33 -27.49 -4.87
C LEU A 215 -17.33 -28.24 -3.53
N GLY A 216 -18.48 -28.34 -2.85
CA GLY A 216 -18.62 -28.99 -1.55
C GLY A 216 -17.66 -28.37 -0.52
N ASP A 217 -16.92 -29.21 0.21
CA ASP A 217 -15.95 -28.79 1.25
C ASP A 217 -14.82 -27.90 0.72
N ARG A 218 -14.63 -27.80 -0.60
CA ARG A 218 -13.62 -26.94 -1.23
C ARG A 218 -14.10 -25.50 -1.45
N ALA A 219 -15.36 -25.19 -1.15
CA ALA A 219 -15.96 -23.89 -1.43
C ALA A 219 -15.22 -22.73 -0.75
N ASP A 220 -14.77 -22.90 0.49
CA ASP A 220 -14.05 -21.85 1.23
C ASP A 220 -12.66 -21.57 0.63
N GLY A 221 -11.93 -22.63 0.27
CA GLY A 221 -10.64 -22.50 -0.42
C GLY A 221 -10.78 -21.83 -1.79
N PHE A 222 -11.80 -22.21 -2.55
CA PHE A 222 -12.11 -21.57 -3.82
C PHE A 222 -12.51 -20.10 -3.64
N GLY A 223 -13.28 -19.77 -2.59
CA GLY A 223 -13.56 -18.40 -2.21
C GLY A 223 -12.25 -17.63 -2.06
N GLY A 224 -11.36 -18.05 -1.17
CA GLY A 224 -10.06 -17.41 -0.98
C GLY A 224 -9.27 -17.19 -2.29
N TYR A 225 -9.28 -18.16 -3.19
CA TYR A 225 -8.66 -18.04 -4.52
C TYR A 225 -9.36 -17.03 -5.42
N TYR A 226 -10.69 -17.10 -5.53
CA TYR A 226 -11.48 -16.18 -6.33
C TYR A 226 -11.27 -14.73 -5.88
N PHE A 227 -11.23 -14.48 -4.56
CA PHE A 227 -10.88 -13.16 -4.01
C PHE A 227 -9.53 -12.68 -4.53
N GLN A 228 -8.54 -13.57 -4.45
CA GLN A 228 -7.18 -13.26 -4.85
C GLN A 228 -7.12 -12.93 -6.34
N ARG A 229 -7.81 -13.68 -7.21
CA ARG A 229 -7.88 -13.39 -8.65
C ARG A 229 -8.48 -12.01 -8.93
N VAL A 230 -9.53 -11.60 -8.20
CA VAL A 230 -10.09 -10.25 -8.35
C VAL A 230 -9.10 -9.19 -7.88
N VAL A 231 -8.40 -9.40 -6.76
CA VAL A 231 -7.37 -8.47 -6.29
C VAL A 231 -6.19 -8.39 -7.25
N ASP A 232 -5.77 -9.51 -7.86
CA ASP A 232 -4.70 -9.56 -8.85
C ASP A 232 -5.10 -8.77 -10.10
N GLU A 233 -6.35 -8.91 -10.56
CA GLU A 233 -6.87 -8.15 -11.69
C GLU A 233 -7.00 -6.66 -11.35
N MET A 234 -7.47 -6.32 -10.15
CA MET A 234 -7.42 -4.94 -9.66
C MET A 234 -5.98 -4.42 -9.64
N ALA A 235 -4.99 -5.22 -9.24
CA ALA A 235 -3.60 -4.80 -9.24
C ALA A 235 -3.07 -4.45 -10.65
N THR A 236 -3.79 -4.86 -11.71
CA THR A 236 -3.51 -4.45 -13.08
C THR A 236 -4.12 -3.10 -13.47
N ARG A 237 -4.93 -2.46 -12.63
CA ARG A 237 -5.56 -1.17 -12.95
C ARG A 237 -4.80 0.01 -12.33
N ASP A 238 -5.11 1.22 -12.80
CA ASP A 238 -4.66 2.47 -12.17
C ASP A 238 -5.25 2.59 -10.76
N ARG A 239 -4.43 2.94 -9.77
CA ARG A 239 -4.85 3.01 -8.37
C ARG A 239 -5.78 4.18 -8.09
N MET A 240 -5.63 5.29 -8.79
CA MET A 240 -6.56 6.42 -8.65
C MET A 240 -7.89 6.08 -9.31
N TRP A 241 -7.86 5.42 -10.47
CA TRP A 241 -9.08 4.89 -11.05
C TRP A 241 -9.79 3.95 -10.09
N LEU A 242 -9.08 3.00 -9.46
CA LEU A 242 -9.71 2.13 -8.46
C LEU A 242 -10.23 2.89 -7.23
N PHE A 243 -9.53 3.93 -6.81
CA PHE A 243 -9.87 4.73 -5.62
C PHE A 243 -11.13 5.58 -5.84
N ASP A 244 -11.13 6.46 -6.81
CA ASP A 244 -12.21 7.44 -7.03
C ASP A 244 -12.73 7.49 -8.48
N GLY A 245 -12.14 6.71 -9.39
CA GLY A 245 -12.52 6.69 -10.81
C GLY A 245 -11.76 7.69 -11.68
N SER A 246 -10.84 8.47 -11.09
CA SER A 246 -9.99 9.39 -11.85
C SER A 246 -9.10 8.63 -12.82
N LEU A 247 -8.91 9.21 -14.00
CA LEU A 247 -7.92 8.75 -14.98
C LEU A 247 -6.61 9.52 -14.78
N PRO A 248 -5.48 9.00 -15.29
CA PRO A 248 -4.22 9.72 -15.28
C PRO A 248 -4.39 11.12 -15.89
N ALA A 249 -3.93 12.15 -15.18
CA ALA A 249 -4.08 13.54 -15.61
C ALA A 249 -3.34 13.83 -16.92
N ILE A 250 -2.25 13.09 -17.18
CA ILE A 250 -1.47 13.17 -18.41
C ILE A 250 -1.47 11.77 -19.03
N ASP A 251 -2.27 11.60 -20.07
CA ASP A 251 -2.18 10.45 -20.97
C ASP A 251 -1.47 10.90 -22.23
N TYR A 252 -0.23 10.46 -22.37
CA TYR A 252 0.63 10.74 -23.51
C TYR A 252 0.90 9.49 -24.33
N SER A 253 0.07 8.46 -24.16
CA SER A 253 -0.02 7.36 -25.11
C SER A 253 -0.51 7.88 -26.47
N GLY A 254 0.13 7.42 -27.56
CA GLY A 254 -0.31 7.68 -28.93
C GLY A 254 0.12 9.02 -29.55
N LYS A 255 0.31 10.10 -28.78
CA LYS A 255 0.94 11.34 -29.27
C LYS A 255 1.91 12.00 -28.26
N PRO A 256 2.94 11.29 -27.79
CA PRO A 256 3.80 11.74 -26.69
C PRO A 256 4.25 13.19 -26.82
N ARG A 257 4.68 13.59 -28.02
CA ARG A 257 5.22 14.93 -28.33
C ARG A 257 4.21 16.07 -28.31
N ASP A 258 2.92 15.76 -28.39
CA ASP A 258 1.83 16.75 -28.41
C ASP A 258 1.13 16.85 -27.06
N THR A 259 1.10 15.76 -26.30
CA THR A 259 0.38 15.64 -25.04
C THR A 259 1.28 15.80 -23.80
N PHE A 260 2.59 15.57 -23.94
CA PHE A 260 3.52 15.66 -22.81
C PHE A 260 4.28 17.00 -22.80
N GLY A 261 4.08 17.79 -21.74
CA GLY A 261 4.83 19.03 -21.48
C GLY A 261 4.72 20.08 -22.60
N VAL A 262 5.50 21.15 -22.50
CA VAL A 262 5.61 22.16 -23.57
C VAL A 262 7.06 22.25 -24.04
N MET A 263 7.34 21.62 -25.19
CA MET A 263 8.62 21.73 -25.88
C MET A 263 8.74 23.08 -26.59
N LYS A 264 9.90 23.73 -26.44
CA LYS A 264 10.25 24.99 -27.12
C LYS A 264 10.52 24.77 -28.60
N ALA A 265 11.09 23.61 -28.95
CA ALA A 265 11.41 23.22 -30.32
C ALA A 265 11.14 21.72 -30.48
N LYS A 266 10.49 21.35 -31.59
CA LYS A 266 10.26 19.95 -31.96
C LYS A 266 10.49 19.74 -33.45
N SER A 267 11.37 18.82 -33.80
CA SER A 267 11.57 18.36 -35.18
C SER A 267 10.31 17.65 -35.68
N LYS A 268 10.06 17.65 -37.01
CA LYS A 268 8.90 16.95 -37.60
C LYS A 268 8.96 15.45 -37.41
N SER A 269 10.16 14.88 -37.45
CA SER A 269 10.43 13.46 -37.22
C SER A 269 11.08 13.25 -35.85
N PHE A 270 11.11 12.01 -35.39
CA PHE A 270 11.83 11.61 -34.18
C PHE A 270 13.29 12.08 -34.26
N ASN A 271 13.72 12.83 -33.24
CA ASN A 271 15.08 13.34 -33.15
C ASN A 271 15.53 13.36 -31.68
N PRO A 272 16.52 12.55 -31.27
CA PRO A 272 17.03 12.53 -29.90
C PRO A 272 17.45 13.91 -29.36
N PHE A 273 17.91 14.82 -30.24
CA PHE A 273 18.31 16.17 -29.85
C PHE A 273 17.16 17.01 -29.30
N ASP A 274 15.91 16.74 -29.71
CA ASP A 274 14.74 17.48 -29.22
C ASP A 274 14.52 17.23 -27.72
N TYR A 275 14.94 16.08 -27.21
CA TYR A 275 14.70 15.62 -25.84
C TYR A 275 15.72 16.12 -24.81
N ARG A 276 16.54 17.11 -25.17
CA ARG A 276 17.48 17.76 -24.25
C ARG A 276 16.78 18.72 -23.31
N ARG A 277 17.33 18.86 -22.11
CA ARG A 277 16.73 19.66 -21.03
C ARG A 277 16.43 21.09 -21.45
N GLU A 278 17.33 21.73 -22.19
CA GLU A 278 17.19 23.11 -22.66
C GLU A 278 15.95 23.35 -23.55
N ASN A 279 15.44 22.29 -24.20
CA ASN A 279 14.32 22.36 -25.14
C ASN A 279 12.94 22.27 -24.48
N PHE A 280 12.86 22.16 -23.15
CA PHE A 280 11.60 22.15 -22.41
C PHE A 280 11.36 23.48 -21.69
N LEU A 281 10.10 23.95 -21.66
CA LEU A 281 9.72 25.14 -20.88
C LEU A 281 9.72 24.88 -19.37
N ASN A 282 9.27 23.69 -18.95
CA ASN A 282 9.30 23.26 -17.56
C ASN A 282 10.13 21.98 -17.42
N THR A 283 11.12 22.02 -16.53
CA THR A 283 11.96 20.86 -16.17
C THR A 283 12.06 20.70 -14.65
N GLN A 284 11.11 21.26 -13.90
CA GLN A 284 11.09 21.16 -12.44
C GLN A 284 10.70 19.74 -11.99
N ASP A 285 9.83 19.09 -12.74
CA ASP A 285 9.56 17.66 -12.62
C ASP A 285 10.57 16.81 -13.43
N ASN A 286 10.52 15.50 -13.21
CA ASN A 286 11.41 14.53 -13.85
C ASN A 286 10.80 13.92 -15.11
N GLU A 287 9.52 14.20 -15.39
CA GLU A 287 8.66 13.48 -16.33
C GLU A 287 9.06 13.77 -17.79
N TRP A 288 9.64 14.94 -18.09
CA TRP A 288 10.16 15.28 -19.42
C TRP A 288 11.23 14.33 -19.97
N ARG A 289 11.89 13.56 -19.09
CA ARG A 289 12.86 12.53 -19.51
C ARG A 289 12.19 11.24 -19.96
N ASP A 290 11.02 10.94 -19.41
CA ASP A 290 10.25 9.76 -19.76
C ASP A 290 9.58 9.94 -21.13
N LEU A 291 9.34 11.18 -21.56
CA LEU A 291 8.87 11.48 -22.91
C LEU A 291 9.72 10.83 -24.01
N PHE A 292 11.05 10.88 -23.93
CA PHE A 292 11.92 10.22 -24.91
C PHE A 292 11.66 8.71 -24.96
N ALA A 293 11.48 8.07 -23.80
CA ALA A 293 11.22 6.64 -23.72
C ALA A 293 9.88 6.29 -24.39
N HIS A 294 8.84 7.08 -24.15
CA HIS A 294 7.52 6.86 -24.75
C HIS A 294 7.54 7.05 -26.27
N ASP A 295 8.16 8.11 -26.77
CA ASP A 295 8.23 8.36 -28.21
C ASP A 295 9.09 7.32 -28.93
N ALA A 296 10.19 6.85 -28.31
CA ALA A 296 11.03 5.78 -28.85
C ALA A 296 10.29 4.42 -28.88
N LEU A 297 9.52 4.10 -27.83
CA LEU A 297 8.67 2.90 -27.81
C LEU A 297 7.58 2.97 -28.89
N GLN A 298 6.93 4.12 -29.05
CA GLN A 298 5.92 4.29 -30.10
C GLN A 298 6.52 4.22 -31.51
N LYS A 299 7.69 4.84 -31.73
CA LYS A 299 8.48 4.72 -32.97
C LYS A 299 8.77 3.25 -33.30
N ALA A 300 9.09 2.44 -32.28
CA ALA A 300 9.34 1.01 -32.42
C ALA A 300 8.04 0.16 -32.55
N GLY A 301 6.86 0.79 -32.59
CA GLY A 301 5.58 0.13 -32.81
C GLY A 301 4.91 -0.43 -31.55
N PHE A 302 5.42 -0.12 -30.35
CA PHE A 302 4.77 -0.54 -29.12
C PHE A 302 3.52 0.30 -28.84
N LYS A 303 2.44 -0.37 -28.42
CA LYS A 303 1.27 0.27 -27.84
C LYS A 303 1.50 0.43 -26.35
N VAL A 304 1.69 1.68 -25.93
CA VAL A 304 1.99 2.05 -24.54
C VAL A 304 0.74 2.65 -23.91
N GLU A 305 0.42 2.26 -22.69
CA GLU A 305 -0.61 2.91 -21.85
C GLU A 305 0.09 3.53 -20.64
N ALA A 306 -0.14 4.82 -20.38
CA ALA A 306 0.47 5.54 -19.25
C ALA A 306 -0.42 5.50 -18.01
N PHE A 307 0.19 5.55 -16.83
CA PHE A 307 -0.52 5.48 -15.54
C PHE A 307 -0.08 6.60 -14.58
N GLY A 308 -0.90 6.86 -13.55
CA GLY A 308 -0.67 7.98 -12.63
C GLY A 308 0.52 7.78 -11.68
N GLN A 309 0.86 8.86 -10.95
CA GLN A 309 2.01 8.92 -10.03
C GLN A 309 2.06 7.85 -8.93
N TYR A 310 0.93 7.18 -8.64
CA TYR A 310 0.84 6.14 -7.61
C TYR A 310 1.07 4.73 -8.16
N ASP A 311 1.21 4.60 -9.48
CA ASP A 311 1.28 3.36 -10.23
C ASP A 311 2.70 3.06 -10.72
N LEU A 312 2.84 1.98 -11.51
CA LEU A 312 4.04 1.77 -12.34
C LEU A 312 3.83 2.60 -13.60
N ASP A 313 4.91 3.04 -14.23
CA ASP A 313 4.83 4.12 -15.22
C ASP A 313 3.96 3.75 -16.45
N ILE A 314 4.11 2.52 -16.98
CA ILE A 314 3.44 2.12 -18.23
C ILE A 314 3.01 0.66 -18.30
N LYS A 315 2.06 0.37 -19.20
CA LYS A 315 1.84 -0.96 -19.78
C LYS A 315 2.19 -1.01 -21.26
N ILE A 316 2.68 -2.17 -21.68
CA ILE A 316 2.91 -2.51 -23.07
C ILE A 316 2.20 -3.85 -23.33
N ASN A 317 1.18 -3.84 -24.19
CA ASN A 317 0.35 -5.02 -24.50
C ASN A 317 -0.19 -5.73 -23.23
N GLY A 318 -0.64 -4.96 -22.23
CA GLY A 318 -1.16 -5.48 -20.96
C GLY A 318 -0.10 -5.79 -19.89
N THR A 319 1.19 -5.83 -20.25
CA THR A 319 2.29 -6.11 -19.33
C THR A 319 2.84 -4.83 -18.73
N TRP A 320 3.01 -4.79 -17.41
CA TRP A 320 3.56 -3.64 -16.69
C TRP A 320 5.06 -3.48 -16.89
N PHE A 321 5.50 -2.23 -17.06
CA PHE A 321 6.90 -1.82 -17.04
C PHE A 321 7.09 -0.59 -16.15
N GLU A 322 8.22 -0.55 -15.47
CA GLU A 322 8.73 0.67 -14.82
C GLU A 322 9.77 1.32 -15.74
N VAL A 323 9.65 2.61 -16.00
CA VAL A 323 10.55 3.41 -16.83
C VAL A 323 11.68 3.98 -15.98
N LYS A 324 12.92 3.88 -16.47
CA LYS A 324 14.12 4.41 -15.81
C LYS A 324 14.87 5.36 -16.74
N SER A 325 14.49 6.63 -16.72
CA SER A 325 15.12 7.72 -17.50
C SER A 325 16.03 8.60 -16.64
N SER A 326 16.92 7.98 -15.88
CA SER A 326 17.77 8.70 -14.93
C SER A 326 18.83 9.58 -15.63
N ASP A 327 19.14 10.74 -15.05
CA ASP A 327 20.22 11.63 -15.50
C ASP A 327 21.45 11.48 -14.57
N SER A 328 22.64 11.57 -15.17
CA SER A 328 23.95 11.70 -14.50
C SER A 328 24.02 12.80 -13.43
N SER A 329 23.26 13.89 -13.59
CA SER A 329 23.35 15.08 -12.73
C SER A 329 23.00 14.87 -11.24
N LYS A 330 22.31 13.77 -10.89
CA LYS A 330 21.87 13.46 -9.50
C LYS A 330 22.57 12.26 -8.85
N SER A 331 23.57 11.65 -9.49
CA SER A 331 24.27 10.47 -8.94
C SER A 331 25.63 10.85 -8.35
N ARG A 332 25.72 10.93 -7.02
CA ARG A 332 27.01 10.92 -6.27
C ARG A 332 27.71 9.56 -6.28
N THR A 333 27.14 8.56 -6.96
CA THR A 333 27.67 7.19 -6.99
C THR A 333 28.52 7.02 -8.24
N GLU A 334 29.82 6.79 -8.06
CA GLU A 334 30.75 6.42 -9.12
C GLU A 334 30.35 5.07 -9.74
N GLY A 335 30.47 4.97 -11.07
CA GLY A 335 30.35 3.69 -11.78
C GLY A 335 28.91 3.22 -12.07
N LYS A 336 28.81 1.94 -12.44
CA LYS A 336 27.58 1.28 -12.92
C LYS A 336 26.57 0.91 -11.82
N ARG A 337 26.88 1.21 -10.53
CA ARG A 337 26.03 0.92 -9.35
C ARG A 337 24.62 1.52 -9.41
N TYR A 338 24.42 2.58 -10.18
CA TYR A 338 23.08 3.15 -10.35
C TYR A 338 22.12 2.19 -11.06
N ILE A 339 22.62 1.32 -11.94
CA ILE A 339 21.80 0.34 -12.68
C ILE A 339 21.23 -0.67 -11.69
N GLU A 340 22.09 -1.24 -10.83
CA GLU A 340 21.66 -2.12 -9.74
C GLU A 340 20.58 -1.45 -8.89
N ARG A 341 20.85 -0.22 -8.42
CA ARG A 341 19.90 0.53 -7.59
C ARG A 341 18.56 0.77 -8.30
N ALA A 342 18.58 1.11 -9.58
CA ALA A 342 17.39 1.35 -10.38
C ALA A 342 16.54 0.07 -10.52
N LEU A 343 17.17 -1.06 -10.82
CA LEU A 343 16.51 -2.36 -10.96
C LEU A 343 15.96 -2.87 -9.62
N ARG A 344 16.72 -2.72 -8.52
CA ARG A 344 16.24 -3.04 -7.17
C ARG A 344 15.06 -2.17 -6.76
N LYS A 345 15.05 -0.87 -7.13
CA LYS A 345 13.91 0.02 -6.89
C LYS A 345 12.68 -0.43 -7.68
N ALA A 346 12.83 -0.74 -8.96
CA ALA A 346 11.75 -1.28 -9.79
C ALA A 346 11.18 -2.57 -9.17
N LYS A 347 12.03 -3.51 -8.78
CA LYS A 347 11.60 -4.75 -8.10
C LYS A 347 10.79 -4.47 -6.83
N LYS A 348 11.20 -3.48 -6.03
CA LYS A 348 10.42 -3.05 -4.85
C LYS A 348 9.06 -2.44 -5.24
N GLN A 349 8.97 -1.69 -6.34
CA GLN A 349 7.71 -1.12 -6.83
C GLN A 349 6.75 -2.21 -7.32
N PHE A 350 7.24 -3.19 -8.09
CA PHE A 350 6.46 -4.35 -8.52
C PHE A 350 5.99 -5.20 -7.34
N ALA A 351 6.89 -5.51 -6.40
CA ALA A 351 6.53 -6.27 -5.19
C ALA A 351 5.46 -5.55 -4.35
N LYS A 352 5.50 -4.22 -4.24
CA LYS A 352 4.45 -3.42 -3.58
C LYS A 352 3.08 -3.50 -4.26
N ARG A 353 3.03 -3.91 -5.53
CA ARG A 353 1.79 -4.20 -6.25
C ARG A 353 1.34 -5.66 -6.17
N GLY A 354 2.15 -6.52 -5.54
CA GLY A 354 1.92 -7.97 -5.58
C GLY A 354 2.27 -8.60 -6.92
N LEU A 355 3.02 -7.91 -7.78
CA LEU A 355 3.48 -8.44 -9.06
C LEU A 355 4.83 -9.13 -8.86
N SER A 356 4.93 -10.39 -9.28
CA SER A 356 6.14 -11.22 -9.15
C SER A 356 7.17 -10.94 -10.25
N GLU A 357 6.70 -10.72 -11.47
CA GLU A 357 7.56 -10.44 -12.62
C GLU A 357 7.85 -8.96 -12.73
N THR A 358 9.14 -8.59 -12.67
CA THR A 358 9.59 -7.21 -12.81
C THR A 358 10.05 -6.96 -14.24
N ASN A 359 9.42 -6.01 -14.94
CA ASN A 359 9.85 -5.56 -16.26
C ASN A 359 10.25 -4.08 -16.22
N VAL A 360 11.29 -3.72 -16.97
CA VAL A 360 11.87 -2.37 -16.93
C VAL A 360 12.08 -1.83 -18.33
N VAL A 361 11.69 -0.58 -18.57
CA VAL A 361 12.19 0.20 -19.71
C VAL A 361 13.37 1.01 -19.22
N PHE A 362 14.53 0.85 -19.86
CA PHE A 362 15.75 1.53 -19.46
C PHE A 362 16.21 2.49 -20.55
N ASN A 363 16.14 3.80 -20.25
CA ASN A 363 16.50 4.86 -21.18
C ASN A 363 17.94 5.35 -20.92
N SER A 364 18.78 5.28 -21.94
CA SER A 364 20.20 5.60 -21.87
C SER A 364 20.57 7.04 -22.25
N LEU A 365 19.63 7.82 -22.82
CA LEU A 365 19.89 9.12 -23.43
C LEU A 365 20.65 10.07 -22.50
N TYR A 366 20.23 10.13 -21.23
CA TYR A 366 20.75 11.07 -20.23
C TYR A 366 21.93 10.54 -19.41
N ARG A 367 22.59 9.47 -19.89
CA ARG A 367 23.75 8.85 -19.23
C ARG A 367 25.04 9.16 -19.98
N SER A 368 26.14 9.27 -19.24
CA SER A 368 27.48 9.51 -19.81
C SER A 368 28.14 8.25 -20.40
N TYR A 369 27.77 7.06 -19.91
CA TYR A 369 28.31 5.78 -20.38
C TYR A 369 27.88 5.46 -21.81
N SER A 370 28.65 4.58 -22.48
CA SER A 370 28.26 4.05 -23.79
C SER A 370 27.10 3.06 -23.67
N ASP A 371 26.33 2.90 -24.74
CA ASP A 371 25.20 1.96 -24.77
C ASP A 371 25.67 0.51 -24.57
N GLU A 372 26.82 0.13 -25.13
CA GLU A 372 27.43 -1.19 -24.93
C GLU A 372 27.79 -1.44 -23.46
N GLU A 373 28.39 -0.46 -22.80
CA GLU A 373 28.76 -0.56 -21.39
C GLU A 373 27.55 -0.72 -20.48
N MET A 374 26.44 -0.05 -20.81
CA MET A 374 25.18 -0.12 -20.07
C MET A 374 24.46 -1.44 -20.31
N ILE A 375 24.38 -1.91 -21.56
CA ILE A 375 23.79 -3.21 -21.91
C ILE A 375 24.51 -4.33 -21.15
N ALA A 376 25.85 -4.33 -21.14
CA ALA A 376 26.63 -5.34 -20.43
C ALA A 376 26.35 -5.36 -18.92
N GLU A 377 26.13 -4.20 -18.30
CA GLU A 377 25.70 -4.13 -16.89
C GLU A 377 24.28 -4.63 -16.70
N LEU A 378 23.34 -4.19 -17.53
CA LEU A 378 21.93 -4.55 -17.44
C LEU A 378 21.76 -6.06 -17.52
N ILE A 379 22.47 -6.75 -18.43
CA ILE A 379 22.46 -8.21 -18.54
C ILE A 379 22.92 -8.86 -17.22
N ARG A 380 24.01 -8.36 -16.63
CA ARG A 380 24.54 -8.89 -15.37
C ARG A 380 23.53 -8.72 -14.24
N GLN A 381 23.00 -7.51 -14.09
CA GLN A 381 22.08 -7.16 -13.01
C GLN A 381 20.69 -7.80 -13.18
N LYS A 382 20.23 -7.95 -14.42
CA LYS A 382 19.02 -8.70 -14.77
C LYS A 382 19.08 -10.12 -14.22
N ARG A 383 20.18 -10.83 -14.47
CA ARG A 383 20.40 -12.20 -13.97
C ARG A 383 20.52 -12.23 -12.46
N GLN A 384 21.33 -11.34 -11.88
CA GLN A 384 21.57 -11.30 -10.44
C GLN A 384 20.30 -11.02 -9.62
N HIS A 385 19.40 -10.17 -10.13
CA HIS A 385 18.20 -9.76 -9.40
C HIS A 385 16.90 -10.40 -9.90
N GLY A 386 16.95 -11.27 -10.90
CA GLY A 386 15.79 -11.95 -11.47
C GLY A 386 14.79 -10.97 -12.10
N ILE A 387 15.28 -10.04 -12.92
CA ILE A 387 14.41 -9.13 -13.70
C ILE A 387 13.91 -9.89 -14.93
N ASN A 388 12.60 -9.90 -15.14
CA ASN A 388 11.95 -10.71 -16.17
C ASN A 388 12.24 -10.21 -17.59
N GLU A 389 12.08 -8.92 -17.85
CA GLU A 389 12.33 -8.28 -19.15
C GLU A 389 12.95 -6.90 -18.97
N ILE A 390 13.91 -6.55 -19.84
CA ILE A 390 14.39 -5.17 -19.96
C ILE A 390 14.25 -4.73 -21.42
N LEU A 391 13.51 -3.65 -21.67
CA LEU A 391 13.53 -2.93 -22.94
C LEU A 391 14.53 -1.78 -22.82
N PHE A 392 15.69 -1.95 -23.43
CA PHE A 392 16.72 -0.93 -23.47
C PHE A 392 16.49 0.02 -24.65
N ILE A 393 16.49 1.32 -24.37
CA ILE A 393 16.38 2.38 -25.37
C ILE A 393 17.75 3.05 -25.43
N ASN A 394 18.41 2.94 -26.59
CA ASN A 394 19.73 3.53 -26.83
C ASN A 394 19.63 5.05 -27.04
N LYS A 395 20.78 5.70 -27.23
CA LYS A 395 20.86 7.16 -27.40
C LYS A 395 20.18 7.65 -28.68
N GLU A 396 20.05 6.79 -29.68
CA GLU A 396 19.41 7.06 -30.97
C GLU A 396 17.88 6.80 -30.94
N GLY A 397 17.36 6.25 -29.86
CA GLY A 397 15.94 5.92 -29.68
C GLY A 397 15.51 4.60 -30.32
N ASP A 398 16.45 3.69 -30.57
CA ASP A 398 16.17 2.32 -30.97
C ASP A 398 16.01 1.42 -29.74
N VAL A 399 15.07 0.48 -29.84
CA VAL A 399 14.64 -0.36 -28.72
C VAL A 399 15.20 -1.77 -28.89
N ARG A 400 15.85 -2.28 -27.84
CA ARG A 400 16.39 -3.64 -27.77
C ARG A 400 15.89 -4.38 -26.54
N ARG A 401 15.42 -5.61 -26.72
CA ARG A 401 15.05 -6.51 -25.63
C ARG A 401 16.30 -7.20 -25.05
N ILE A 402 16.40 -7.25 -23.72
CA ILE A 402 17.49 -7.85 -22.93
C ILE A 402 16.95 -8.90 -21.96
#